data_AF-F4G0K9-F1
#
_entry.id   AF-F4G0K9-F1
#
_cell.length_a   1.000
_cell.length_b   1.000
_cell.length_c   1.000
_cell.angle_alpha   90.00
_cell.angle_beta   90.00
_cell.angle_gamma   90.00
#
_symmetry.space_group_name_H-M   'P 1'
#
loop_
_entity.id
_entity.type
_entity.pdbx_description
1 polymer ?
#
loop_
_entity_poly.entity_id
_entity_poly.type
_entity_poly.pdbx_seq_one_letter_code
_entity_poly.pdbx_strand_id
1 'polypeptide(L)'
;MSEKEPSVNLETSQESKASPRSKLMEAILVLLHARPLRTSEISSNLGYETKYVSSYLSYWKRKGLMYQEGGRWYLTPQGESLAASIIDSYSNSRFKEMLVIAKQMLGEQVKGSMNNKNRQSNQKEDESVLSFIESKTKSKVNKSQKLDPTVCLSDISEKLDKDERDILFFLLERYKQWGSTYVYIDQLQDEYKADSAWLFRVLRGLQTKKILYLYNDPKLGFRIGFSQNVKRKLDSC
;
A
#
# COMPACT_ATOMS: atom_id res chain seq x y z
N MET A 1 -60.66 27.11 -34.71
CA MET A 1 -59.90 25.86 -34.80
C MET A 1 -59.00 25.73 -33.59
N SER A 2 -58.85 24.53 -33.03
CA SER A 2 -57.86 24.23 -31.99
C SER A 2 -56.71 23.47 -32.63
N GLU A 3 -55.54 24.07 -32.70
CA GLU A 3 -54.32 23.38 -33.13
C GLU A 3 -53.56 22.92 -31.89
N LYS A 4 -53.26 21.62 -31.85
CA LYS A 4 -52.62 20.95 -30.71
C LYS A 4 -51.11 21.14 -30.79
N GLU A 5 -50.50 21.53 -29.68
CA GLU A 5 -49.08 21.24 -29.43
C GLU A 5 -48.88 19.71 -29.33
N PRO A 6 -47.88 19.13 -30.02
CA PRO A 6 -47.41 17.78 -29.72
C PRO A 6 -46.40 17.83 -28.56
N SER A 7 -46.78 17.19 -27.46
CA SER A 7 -46.00 17.11 -26.22
C SER A 7 -44.71 16.30 -26.34
N VAL A 8 -43.70 16.78 -25.60
CA VAL A 8 -42.49 16.11 -25.10
C VAL A 8 -42.55 14.57 -25.06
N ASN A 9 -41.50 13.93 -25.55
CA ASN A 9 -41.08 12.61 -25.06
C ASN A 9 -39.59 12.63 -24.68
N LEU A 10 -39.34 12.95 -23.42
CA LEU A 10 -38.04 12.75 -22.76
C LEU A 10 -37.89 11.27 -22.43
N GLU A 11 -37.33 10.49 -23.36
CA GLU A 11 -36.92 9.11 -23.07
C GLU A 11 -35.76 9.11 -22.07
N THR A 12 -36.14 9.15 -20.80
CA THR A 12 -35.26 9.19 -19.64
C THR A 12 -34.65 7.80 -19.47
N SER A 13 -33.69 7.48 -20.32
CA SER A 13 -32.88 6.26 -20.23
C SER A 13 -32.02 6.32 -18.97
N GLN A 14 -32.60 5.94 -17.83
CA GLN A 14 -31.87 5.63 -16.61
C GLN A 14 -31.06 4.35 -16.83
N GLU A 15 -29.97 4.45 -17.60
CA GLU A 15 -28.92 3.45 -17.53
C GLU A 15 -28.39 3.43 -16.11
N SER A 16 -28.81 2.40 -15.36
CA SER A 16 -28.23 2.08 -14.06
C SER A 16 -26.70 2.13 -14.17
N LYS A 17 -26.06 2.86 -13.23
CA LYS A 17 -24.60 3.05 -13.19
C LYS A 17 -23.90 1.71 -12.99
N ALA A 18 -23.70 0.99 -14.10
CA ALA A 18 -23.14 -0.35 -14.12
C ALA A 18 -21.64 -0.27 -13.85
N SER A 19 -21.28 -0.26 -12.56
CA SER A 19 -19.91 -0.45 -12.12
C SER A 19 -19.34 -1.72 -12.78
N PRO A 20 -18.13 -1.69 -13.37
CA PRO A 20 -17.57 -2.85 -14.05
C PRO A 20 -17.35 -4.03 -13.10
N ARG A 21 -18.29 -4.98 -13.04
CA ARG A 21 -18.13 -6.26 -12.30
C ARG A 21 -17.05 -7.19 -12.90
N SER A 22 -16.35 -6.76 -13.95
CA SER A 22 -15.34 -7.55 -14.65
C SER A 22 -13.96 -7.25 -14.10
N LYS A 23 -13.30 -8.27 -13.52
CA LYS A 23 -11.92 -8.17 -13.03
C LYS A 23 -10.91 -7.75 -14.10
N LEU A 24 -11.17 -8.08 -15.37
CA LEU A 24 -10.37 -7.56 -16.48
C LEU A 24 -10.50 -6.04 -16.61
N MET A 25 -11.72 -5.50 -16.50
CA MET A 25 -11.92 -4.05 -16.58
C MET A 25 -11.33 -3.33 -15.35
N GLU A 26 -11.46 -3.88 -14.15
CA GLU A 26 -10.77 -3.36 -12.96
C GLU A 26 -9.24 -3.28 -13.21
N ALA A 27 -8.62 -4.35 -13.72
CA ALA A 27 -7.19 -4.38 -14.03
C ALA A 27 -6.79 -3.37 -15.14
N ILE A 28 -7.61 -3.23 -16.19
CA ILE A 28 -7.41 -2.23 -17.25
C ILE A 28 -7.45 -0.81 -16.67
N LEU A 29 -8.42 -0.50 -15.81
CA LEU A 29 -8.54 0.82 -15.17
C LEU A 29 -7.32 1.13 -14.29
N VAL A 30 -6.87 0.17 -13.48
CA VAL A 30 -5.66 0.33 -12.64
C VAL A 30 -4.42 0.58 -13.50
N LEU A 31 -4.25 -0.13 -14.62
CA LEU A 31 -3.14 0.11 -15.55
C LEU A 31 -3.20 1.50 -16.21
N LEU A 32 -4.39 1.95 -16.61
CA LEU A 32 -4.58 3.25 -17.26
C LEU A 32 -4.48 4.44 -16.28
N HIS A 33 -4.80 4.23 -15.00
CA HIS A 33 -4.57 5.21 -13.94
C HIS A 33 -3.08 5.47 -13.71
N ALA A 34 -2.23 4.45 -13.89
CA ALA A 34 -0.78 4.62 -13.78
C ALA A 34 -0.16 5.39 -14.97
N ARG A 35 -0.64 5.16 -16.21
CA ARG A 35 -0.30 5.97 -17.41
C ARG A 35 -1.19 5.61 -18.62
N PRO A 36 -1.31 6.49 -19.64
CA PRO A 36 -1.98 6.17 -20.90
C PRO A 36 -1.27 5.09 -21.74
N LEU A 37 -1.99 4.02 -22.12
CA LEU A 37 -1.43 2.84 -22.79
C LEU A 37 -2.06 2.57 -24.17
N ARG A 38 -1.31 1.97 -25.09
CA ARG A 38 -1.86 1.36 -26.31
C ARG A 38 -2.56 0.03 -25.99
N THR A 39 -3.52 -0.37 -26.82
CA THR A 39 -4.23 -1.67 -26.70
C THR A 39 -3.25 -2.86 -26.61
N SER A 40 -2.15 -2.83 -27.37
CA SER A 40 -1.11 -3.86 -27.33
C SER A 40 -0.32 -3.88 -26.01
N GLU A 41 -0.02 -2.72 -25.41
CA GLU A 41 0.63 -2.65 -24.09
C GLU A 41 -0.27 -3.28 -23.01
N ILE A 42 -1.58 -2.99 -23.05
CA ILE A 42 -2.58 -3.55 -22.13
C ILE A 42 -2.71 -5.07 -22.31
N SER A 43 -2.80 -5.52 -23.57
CA SER A 43 -2.87 -6.94 -23.95
C SER A 43 -1.67 -7.73 -23.43
N SER A 44 -0.44 -7.27 -23.68
CA SER A 44 0.78 -7.92 -23.22
C SER A 44 0.91 -7.94 -21.69
N ASN A 45 0.52 -6.85 -21.01
CA ASN A 45 0.61 -6.78 -19.54
C ASN A 45 -0.40 -7.67 -18.82
N LEU A 46 -1.56 -7.93 -19.42
CA LEU A 46 -2.64 -8.71 -18.79
C LEU A 46 -2.73 -10.15 -19.32
N GLY A 47 -2.02 -10.51 -20.39
CA GLY A 47 -2.03 -11.86 -20.96
C GLY A 47 -3.28 -12.20 -21.78
N TYR A 48 -3.99 -11.21 -22.31
CA TYR A 48 -5.20 -11.39 -23.12
C TYR A 48 -4.97 -11.00 -24.58
N GLU A 49 -5.71 -11.62 -25.51
CA GLU A 49 -5.65 -11.26 -26.92
C GLU A 49 -5.99 -9.78 -27.19
N THR A 50 -5.21 -9.13 -28.05
CA THR A 50 -5.40 -7.72 -28.45
C THR A 50 -6.81 -7.45 -28.97
N LYS A 51 -7.43 -8.39 -29.71
CA LYS A 51 -8.81 -8.27 -30.21
C LYS A 51 -9.81 -8.19 -29.06
N TYR A 52 -9.69 -9.09 -28.09
CA TYR A 52 -10.58 -9.16 -26.93
C TYR A 52 -10.48 -7.90 -26.05
N VAL A 53 -9.24 -7.44 -25.78
CA VAL A 53 -8.98 -6.19 -25.05
C VAL A 53 -9.53 -4.98 -25.81
N SER A 54 -9.36 -4.92 -27.15
CA SER A 54 -9.90 -3.83 -27.99
C SER A 54 -11.42 -3.74 -27.91
N SER A 55 -12.12 -4.88 -27.98
CA SER A 55 -13.59 -4.93 -27.84
C SER A 55 -14.05 -4.45 -26.46
N TYR A 56 -13.31 -4.81 -25.39
CA TYR A 56 -13.58 -4.33 -24.04
C TYR A 56 -13.41 -2.81 -23.91
N LEU A 57 -12.29 -2.27 -24.39
CA LEU A 57 -12.02 -0.82 -24.35
C LEU A 57 -13.06 -0.04 -25.15
N SER A 58 -13.47 -0.55 -26.32
CA SER A 58 -14.52 0.07 -27.15
C SER A 58 -15.91 0.04 -26.48
N TYR A 59 -16.22 -0.98 -25.68
CA TYR A 59 -17.43 -1.00 -24.86
C TYR A 59 -17.38 0.07 -23.76
N TRP A 60 -16.29 0.14 -23.00
CA TRP A 60 -16.17 1.08 -21.88
C TRP A 60 -15.94 2.53 -22.29
N LYS A 61 -15.42 2.78 -23.50
CA LYS A 61 -15.43 4.09 -24.17
C LYS A 61 -16.85 4.63 -24.33
N ARG A 62 -17.77 3.80 -24.83
CA ARG A 62 -19.19 4.17 -24.99
C ARG A 62 -19.89 4.42 -23.65
N LYS A 63 -19.41 3.81 -22.56
CA LYS A 63 -19.87 4.05 -21.19
C LYS A 63 -19.17 5.22 -20.48
N GLY A 64 -18.36 6.02 -21.20
CA GLY A 64 -17.78 7.27 -20.68
C GLY A 64 -16.68 7.11 -19.63
N LEU A 65 -16.15 5.90 -19.39
CA LEU A 65 -15.07 5.67 -18.40
C LEU A 65 -13.67 5.93 -18.98
N MET A 66 -13.54 5.97 -20.30
CA MET A 66 -12.26 6.13 -21.00
C MET A 66 -12.45 6.79 -22.35
N TYR A 67 -11.38 7.39 -22.86
CA TYR A 67 -11.31 7.91 -24.22
C TYR A 67 -10.01 7.44 -24.89
N GLN A 68 -9.88 7.75 -26.19
CA GLN A 68 -8.72 7.36 -26.98
C GLN A 68 -8.22 8.56 -27.78
N GLU A 69 -6.92 8.85 -27.66
CA GLU A 69 -6.23 9.97 -28.27
C GLU A 69 -4.82 9.53 -28.66
N GLY A 70 -4.30 9.93 -29.83
CA GLY A 70 -2.96 9.53 -30.28
C GLY A 70 -2.71 8.00 -30.34
N GLY A 71 -3.77 7.19 -30.47
CA GLY A 71 -3.69 5.73 -30.40
C GLY A 71 -3.50 5.14 -28.99
N ARG A 72 -3.50 5.98 -27.94
CA ARG A 72 -3.45 5.59 -26.52
C ARG A 72 -4.82 5.73 -25.88
N TRP A 73 -5.06 4.93 -24.84
CA TRP A 73 -6.24 4.97 -24.00
C TRP A 73 -5.97 5.79 -22.74
N TYR A 74 -6.95 6.58 -22.35
CA TYR A 74 -6.92 7.49 -21.22
C TYR A 74 -8.20 7.28 -20.39
N LEU A 75 -8.13 7.53 -19.08
CA LEU A 75 -9.32 7.55 -18.24
C LEU A 75 -10.02 8.91 -18.36
N THR A 76 -11.35 8.91 -18.27
CA THR A 76 -12.10 10.14 -17.96
C THR A 76 -12.04 10.40 -16.45
N PRO A 77 -12.40 11.59 -15.93
CA PRO A 77 -12.47 11.83 -14.49
C PRO A 77 -13.35 10.82 -13.73
N GLN A 78 -14.40 10.30 -14.37
CA GLN A 78 -15.22 9.21 -13.82
C GLN A 78 -14.46 7.87 -13.78
N GLY A 79 -13.67 7.56 -14.82
CA GLY A 79 -12.79 6.40 -14.85
C GLY A 79 -11.68 6.46 -13.81
N GLU A 80 -11.07 7.63 -13.61
CA GLU A 80 -10.03 7.86 -12.60
C GLU A 80 -10.56 7.68 -11.18
N SER A 81 -11.71 8.29 -10.86
CA SER A 81 -12.38 8.12 -9.57
C SER A 81 -12.71 6.65 -9.29
N LEU A 82 -13.16 5.91 -10.30
CA LEU A 82 -13.46 4.48 -10.16
C LEU A 82 -12.17 3.66 -10.00
N ALA A 83 -11.10 3.96 -10.74
CA ALA A 83 -9.80 3.31 -10.60
C ALA A 83 -9.19 3.54 -9.21
N ALA A 84 -9.23 4.77 -8.68
CA ALA A 84 -8.79 5.09 -7.33
C ALA A 84 -9.57 4.27 -6.28
N SER A 85 -10.90 4.22 -6.39
CA SER A 85 -11.74 3.44 -5.47
C SER A 85 -11.42 1.93 -5.48
N ILE A 86 -11.01 1.39 -6.63
CA ILE A 86 -10.56 -0.01 -6.76
C ILE A 86 -9.21 -0.19 -6.03
N ILE A 87 -8.25 0.70 -6.25
CA ILE A 87 -6.93 0.66 -5.61
C ILE A 87 -7.06 0.76 -4.09
N ASP A 88 -7.90 1.67 -3.60
CA ASP A 88 -8.22 1.82 -2.18
C ASP A 88 -8.89 0.57 -1.63
N SER A 89 -9.83 -0.04 -2.36
CA SER A 89 -10.51 -1.27 -1.92
C SER A 89 -9.53 -2.44 -1.76
N TYR A 90 -8.57 -2.56 -2.67
CA TYR A 90 -7.54 -3.61 -2.65
C TYR A 90 -6.53 -3.36 -1.52
N SER A 91 -6.09 -2.12 -1.34
CA SER A 91 -5.19 -1.71 -0.26
C SER A 91 -5.81 -1.93 1.12
N ASN A 92 -7.09 -1.59 1.28
CA ASN A 92 -7.86 -1.86 2.49
C ASN A 92 -8.10 -3.35 2.75
N SER A 93 -8.30 -4.18 1.71
CA SER A 93 -8.37 -5.65 1.88
C SER A 93 -7.05 -6.19 2.44
N ARG A 94 -5.93 -5.82 1.80
CA ARG A 94 -4.59 -6.21 2.23
C ARG A 94 -4.29 -5.76 3.66
N PHE A 95 -4.69 -4.55 4.04
CA PHE A 95 -4.54 -4.08 5.43
C PHE A 95 -5.34 -4.95 6.42
N LYS A 96 -6.59 -5.31 6.09
CA LYS A 96 -7.41 -6.20 6.93
C LYS A 96 -6.79 -7.59 7.07
N GLU A 97 -6.25 -8.16 6.00
CA GLU A 97 -5.52 -9.44 6.02
C GLU A 97 -4.30 -9.37 6.95
N MET A 98 -3.48 -8.31 6.84
CA MET A 98 -2.31 -8.10 7.70
C MET A 98 -2.70 -7.85 9.16
N LEU A 99 -3.83 -7.18 9.43
CA LEU A 99 -4.36 -6.95 10.77
C LEU A 99 -4.79 -8.27 11.43
N VAL A 100 -5.38 -9.20 10.69
CA VAL A 100 -5.70 -10.55 11.19
C VAL A 100 -4.41 -11.31 11.56
N ILE A 101 -3.39 -11.27 10.70
CA ILE A 101 -2.09 -11.90 10.98
C ILE A 101 -1.43 -11.27 12.23
N ALA A 102 -1.44 -9.95 12.35
CA ALA A 102 -0.88 -9.25 13.51
C ALA A 102 -1.58 -9.62 14.82
N LYS A 103 -2.91 -9.77 14.82
CA LYS A 103 -3.68 -10.25 16.00
C LYS A 103 -3.34 -11.69 16.38
N GLN A 104 -3.16 -12.57 15.39
CA GLN A 104 -2.72 -13.95 15.63
C GLN A 104 -1.31 -13.99 16.25
N MET A 105 -0.39 -13.12 15.79
CA MET A 105 0.96 -13.01 16.36
C MET A 105 0.99 -12.49 17.80
N LEU A 106 0.05 -11.61 18.17
CA LEU A 106 -0.03 -11.01 19.51
C LEU A 106 -0.76 -11.90 20.55
N GLY A 107 -1.18 -13.11 20.17
CA GLY A 107 -1.68 -14.10 21.12
C GLY A 107 -3.17 -13.99 21.49
N GLU A 108 -4.00 -13.33 20.67
CA GLU A 108 -5.44 -13.57 20.76
C GLU A 108 -5.79 -14.93 20.15
N GLN A 109 -6.19 -15.87 21.00
CA GLN A 109 -7.06 -16.98 20.59
C GLN A 109 -8.38 -16.38 20.10
N VAL A 110 -8.42 -16.03 18.81
CA VAL A 110 -9.66 -15.64 18.14
C VAL A 110 -10.57 -16.87 18.15
N LYS A 111 -11.52 -16.89 19.09
CA LYS A 111 -12.68 -17.79 19.08
C LYS A 111 -13.61 -17.43 17.92
N GLY A 112 -13.11 -17.58 16.69
CA GLY A 112 -13.88 -17.65 15.46
C GLY A 112 -14.53 -19.02 15.31
N SER A 113 -15.26 -19.47 16.34
CA SER A 113 -16.07 -20.69 16.21
C SER A 113 -17.26 -20.37 15.30
N MET A 114 -17.10 -20.70 14.02
CA MET A 114 -18.23 -20.79 13.10
C MET A 114 -19.13 -21.94 13.52
N ASN A 115 -20.09 -21.67 14.41
CA ASN A 115 -21.17 -22.58 14.74
C ASN A 115 -22.00 -22.89 13.48
N ASN A 116 -21.74 -24.01 12.80
CA ASN A 116 -22.80 -24.94 12.39
C ASN A 116 -22.29 -26.31 11.89
N LYS A 117 -22.35 -27.35 12.74
CA LYS A 117 -23.09 -28.61 12.49
C LYS A 117 -22.78 -29.71 13.53
N ASN A 118 -23.84 -30.36 13.99
CA ASN A 118 -23.87 -31.49 14.92
C ASN A 118 -22.88 -32.64 14.62
N ARG A 119 -22.19 -33.16 15.65
CA ARG A 119 -22.55 -34.45 16.30
C ARG A 119 -21.71 -34.79 17.55
N GLN A 120 -22.42 -35.06 18.64
CA GLN A 120 -22.23 -36.12 19.67
C GLN A 120 -20.80 -36.57 20.11
N SER A 121 -20.53 -36.33 21.41
CA SER A 121 -19.92 -37.24 22.41
C SER A 121 -18.74 -38.16 22.03
N ASN A 122 -17.60 -38.02 22.71
CA ASN A 122 -17.36 -38.71 24.00
C ASN A 122 -16.12 -38.19 24.76
N GLN A 123 -15.81 -38.80 25.90
CA GLN A 123 -14.88 -38.34 26.93
C GLN A 123 -13.43 -38.85 26.77
N LYS A 124 -12.48 -38.05 27.29
CA LYS A 124 -11.17 -38.41 27.91
C LYS A 124 -10.07 -39.05 27.05
N GLU A 125 -8.82 -38.84 27.54
CA GLU A 125 -7.52 -39.40 27.08
C GLU A 125 -7.12 -38.95 25.65
N ASP A 126 -6.03 -38.24 25.40
CA ASP A 126 -4.64 -38.54 25.76
C ASP A 126 -3.76 -37.29 25.99
N GLU A 127 -3.15 -37.22 27.17
CA GLU A 127 -2.21 -36.19 27.61
C GLU A 127 -0.74 -36.61 27.35
N SER A 128 -0.36 -36.94 26.10
CA SER A 128 0.93 -37.63 25.87
C SER A 128 1.69 -37.40 24.54
N VAL A 129 1.33 -36.43 23.69
CA VAL A 129 1.93 -36.33 22.32
C VAL A 129 2.76 -35.06 22.04
N LEU A 130 2.85 -34.09 22.96
CA LEU A 130 3.58 -32.81 22.71
C LEU A 130 4.89 -32.62 23.49
N SER A 131 5.46 -33.67 24.10
CA SER A 131 6.73 -33.60 24.83
C SER A 131 8.00 -33.81 23.95
N PHE A 132 7.86 -34.19 22.68
CA PHE A 132 9.02 -34.58 21.86
C PHE A 132 9.74 -33.43 21.13
N ILE A 133 9.03 -32.34 20.79
CA ILE A 133 9.59 -31.23 19.97
C ILE A 133 10.39 -30.22 20.82
N GLU A 134 10.08 -30.06 22.10
CA GLU A 134 10.71 -29.09 23.00
C GLU A 134 12.21 -29.36 23.28
N SER A 135 12.68 -30.58 23.00
CA SER A 135 14.06 -31.00 23.24
C SER A 135 15.07 -30.64 22.14
N LYS A 136 14.62 -30.25 20.94
CA LYS A 136 15.50 -30.07 19.75
C LYS A 136 15.67 -28.64 19.23
N THR A 137 15.10 -27.63 19.88
CA THR A 137 15.23 -26.21 19.48
C THR A 137 15.97 -25.33 20.51
N LYS A 138 16.76 -25.93 21.41
CA LYS A 138 17.73 -25.19 22.27
C LYS A 138 18.98 -24.73 21.49
N SER A 139 18.77 -23.97 20.41
CA SER A 139 19.78 -23.06 19.89
C SER A 139 19.93 -21.89 20.86
N LYS A 140 21.16 -21.56 21.27
CA LYS A 140 21.44 -20.41 22.15
C LYS A 140 20.99 -19.11 21.48
N VAL A 141 19.79 -18.64 21.81
CA VAL A 141 19.39 -17.25 21.52
C VAL A 141 20.13 -16.38 22.53
N ASN A 142 21.28 -15.87 22.13
CA ASN A 142 21.90 -14.72 22.79
C ASN A 142 20.89 -13.57 22.72
N LYS A 143 20.17 -13.33 23.81
CA LYS A 143 19.40 -12.10 23.99
C LYS A 143 20.39 -10.95 24.06
N SER A 144 20.72 -10.33 22.91
CA SER A 144 21.26 -8.99 22.95
C SER A 144 20.20 -8.12 23.64
N GLN A 145 20.61 -7.46 24.72
CA GLN A 145 19.80 -6.44 25.34
C GLN A 145 19.80 -5.27 24.36
N LYS A 146 18.75 -5.14 23.55
CA LYS A 146 18.59 -4.02 22.61
C LYS A 146 18.72 -2.71 23.39
N LEU A 147 19.87 -2.07 23.28
CA LEU A 147 20.07 -0.71 23.76
C LEU A 147 19.19 0.21 22.92
N ASP A 148 18.67 1.28 23.53
CA ASP A 148 17.74 2.14 22.83
C ASP A 148 18.47 2.84 21.66
N PRO A 149 17.99 2.74 20.39
CA PRO A 149 18.68 3.32 19.23
C PRO A 149 18.93 4.84 19.34
N THR A 150 18.15 5.51 20.17
CA THR A 150 18.27 6.91 20.58
C THR A 150 19.57 7.18 21.34
N VAL A 151 19.97 6.29 22.25
CA VAL A 151 21.24 6.36 23.01
C VAL A 151 22.42 5.97 22.13
N CYS A 152 22.24 5.00 21.24
CA CYS A 152 23.28 4.53 20.30
C CYS A 152 23.80 5.62 19.34
N LEU A 153 23.06 6.72 19.16
CA LEU A 153 23.35 7.81 18.23
C LEU A 153 23.55 9.18 18.90
N SER A 154 23.77 9.21 20.22
CA SER A 154 24.10 10.43 20.98
C SER A 154 25.14 11.31 20.27
N ASP A 155 26.32 10.76 19.96
CA ASP A 155 27.47 11.46 19.36
C ASP A 155 27.18 12.07 17.97
N ILE A 156 26.14 11.56 17.31
CA ILE A 156 25.67 12.05 16.00
C ILE A 156 24.61 13.12 16.23
N SER A 157 23.69 12.92 17.18
CA SER A 157 22.63 13.87 17.52
C SER A 157 23.16 15.21 18.06
N GLU A 158 24.30 15.22 18.76
CA GLU A 158 24.91 16.45 19.27
C GLU A 158 25.31 17.46 18.18
N LYS A 159 25.64 16.97 16.98
CA LYS A 159 26.08 17.77 15.81
C LYS A 159 24.92 18.18 14.89
N LEU A 160 23.68 17.90 15.31
CA LEU A 160 22.47 18.23 14.59
C LEU A 160 21.82 19.50 15.14
N ASP A 161 21.20 20.25 14.23
CA ASP A 161 20.31 21.34 14.58
C ASP A 161 18.98 20.76 15.10
N LYS A 162 18.16 21.57 15.80
CA LYS A 162 16.93 21.09 16.44
C LYS A 162 16.02 20.35 15.46
N ASP A 163 15.68 21.01 14.35
CA ASP A 163 14.87 20.46 13.25
C ASP A 163 15.42 19.09 12.74
N GLU A 164 16.74 18.95 12.65
CA GLU A 164 17.39 17.72 12.18
C GLU A 164 17.36 16.60 13.22
N ARG A 165 17.48 16.92 14.52
CA ARG A 165 17.33 15.95 15.61
C ARG A 165 15.92 15.40 15.64
N ASP A 166 14.92 16.27 15.56
CA ASP A 166 13.51 15.90 15.65
C ASP A 166 13.14 14.93 14.50
N ILE A 167 13.58 15.22 13.26
CA ILE A 167 13.43 14.31 12.12
C ILE A 167 14.24 13.02 12.30
N LEU A 168 15.48 13.09 12.81
CA LEU A 168 16.29 11.89 13.04
C LEU A 168 15.63 10.95 14.06
N PHE A 169 15.16 11.48 15.20
CA PHE A 169 14.49 10.69 16.23
C PHE A 169 13.21 10.04 15.70
N PHE A 170 12.41 10.76 14.91
CA PHE A 170 11.23 10.21 14.24
C PHE A 170 11.59 9.02 13.31
N LEU A 171 12.63 9.17 12.47
CA LEU A 171 13.10 8.10 11.59
C LEU A 171 13.65 6.89 12.39
N LEU A 172 14.28 7.12 13.54
CA LEU A 172 14.80 6.07 14.42
C LEU A 172 13.68 5.32 15.16
N GLU A 173 12.65 6.03 15.62
CA GLU A 173 11.48 5.40 16.20
C GLU A 173 10.77 4.52 15.17
N ARG A 174 10.60 5.00 13.93
CA ARG A 174 10.03 4.21 12.84
C ARG A 174 10.91 3.00 12.49
N TYR A 175 12.24 3.13 12.53
CA TYR A 175 13.15 1.99 12.38
C TYR A 175 12.96 0.96 13.51
N LYS A 176 12.82 1.41 14.77
CA LYS A 176 12.58 0.56 15.95
C LYS A 176 11.23 -0.17 15.89
N GLN A 177 10.18 0.52 15.47
CA GLN A 177 8.81 -0.02 15.39
C GLN A 177 8.62 -0.97 14.20
N TRP A 178 9.15 -0.65 13.02
CA TRP A 178 8.81 -1.34 11.76
C TRP A 178 9.97 -2.15 11.16
N GLY A 179 11.21 -1.99 11.64
CA GLY A 179 12.42 -2.57 11.03
C GLY A 179 12.76 -2.03 9.63
N SER A 180 11.97 -1.09 9.09
CA SER A 180 12.20 -0.54 7.75
C SER A 180 13.42 0.36 7.76
N THR A 181 14.41 0.05 6.90
CA THR A 181 15.61 0.89 6.71
C THR A 181 15.31 2.18 5.90
N TYR A 182 14.06 2.40 5.48
CA TYR A 182 13.67 3.52 4.63
C TYR A 182 12.22 3.99 4.84
N VAL A 183 11.96 5.24 4.44
CA VAL A 183 10.67 5.93 4.49
C VAL A 183 10.53 6.81 3.24
N TYR A 184 9.33 7.01 2.71
CA TYR A 184 9.13 7.95 1.60
C TYR A 184 8.86 9.37 2.11
N ILE A 185 9.17 10.39 1.31
CA ILE A 185 9.06 11.80 1.71
C ILE A 185 7.60 12.22 1.92
N ASP A 186 6.68 11.75 1.08
CA ASP A 186 5.23 11.94 1.22
C ASP A 186 4.72 11.48 2.60
N GLN A 187 5.10 10.27 3.02
CA GLN A 187 4.77 9.74 4.35
C GLN A 187 5.29 10.63 5.49
N LEU A 188 6.46 11.24 5.33
CA LEU A 188 7.00 12.20 6.31
C LEU A 188 6.23 13.53 6.28
N GLN A 189 5.81 13.99 5.10
CA GLN A 189 5.03 15.22 4.95
C GLN A 189 3.65 15.09 5.59
N ASP A 190 2.95 13.98 5.32
CA ASP A 190 1.61 13.72 5.84
C ASP A 190 1.60 13.53 7.37
N GLU A 191 2.53 12.74 7.91
CA GLU A 191 2.59 12.45 9.35
C GLU A 191 3.10 13.65 10.17
N TYR A 192 4.10 14.39 9.68
CA TYR A 192 4.63 15.57 10.38
C TYR A 192 3.86 16.87 10.06
N LYS A 193 2.96 16.85 9.07
CA LYS A 193 2.28 18.03 8.49
C LYS A 193 3.26 19.14 8.11
N ALA A 194 4.44 18.76 7.65
CA ALA A 194 5.54 19.67 7.32
C ALA A 194 5.32 20.36 5.97
N ASP A 195 5.73 21.63 5.87
CA ASP A 195 5.97 22.23 4.56
C ASP A 195 7.04 21.43 3.79
N SER A 196 6.77 21.21 2.51
CA SER A 196 7.64 20.45 1.62
C SER A 196 9.04 21.05 1.48
N ALA A 197 9.16 22.38 1.34
CA ALA A 197 10.44 23.05 1.14
C ALA A 197 11.27 23.07 2.44
N TRP A 198 10.63 23.31 3.59
CA TRP A 198 11.25 23.15 4.90
C TRP A 198 11.76 21.72 5.11
N LEU A 199 10.95 20.69 4.82
CA LEU A 199 11.36 19.30 4.98
C LEU A 199 12.56 18.95 4.10
N PHE A 200 12.54 19.33 2.81
CA PHE A 200 13.67 19.10 1.91
C PHE A 200 14.95 19.82 2.40
N ARG A 201 14.84 21.02 2.98
CA ARG A 201 15.97 21.74 3.59
C ARG A 201 16.60 20.93 4.74
N VAL A 202 15.79 20.41 5.67
CA VAL A 202 16.29 19.64 6.82
C VAL A 202 16.87 18.29 6.38
N LEU A 203 16.20 17.58 5.46
CA LEU A 203 16.71 16.32 4.89
C LEU A 203 18.03 16.51 4.12
N ARG A 204 18.22 17.63 3.44
CA ARG A 204 19.50 18.00 2.79
C ARG A 204 20.61 18.24 3.81
N GLY A 205 20.31 18.81 4.97
CA GLY A 205 21.25 18.93 6.09
C GLY A 205 21.74 17.56 6.57
N LEU A 206 20.80 16.68 6.92
CA LEU A 206 21.05 15.28 7.31
C LEU A 206 21.80 14.47 6.23
N GLN A 207 21.52 14.71 4.95
CA GLN A 207 22.26 14.11 3.83
C GLN A 207 23.70 14.61 3.75
N THR A 208 23.93 15.92 3.91
CA THR A 208 25.26 16.53 3.88
C THR A 208 26.13 16.03 5.04
N LYS A 209 25.52 15.84 6.22
CA LYS A 209 26.14 15.23 7.40
C LYS A 209 26.33 13.70 7.28
N LYS A 210 26.02 13.10 6.11
CA LYS A 210 26.14 11.67 5.78
C LYS A 210 25.35 10.73 6.71
N ILE A 211 24.26 11.22 7.29
CA ILE A 211 23.39 10.44 8.19
C ILE A 211 22.32 9.70 7.39
N LEU A 212 21.75 10.39 6.39
CA LEU A 212 20.74 9.86 5.49
C LEU A 212 21.22 9.87 4.03
N TYR A 213 20.57 9.07 3.19
CA TYR A 213 20.60 9.21 1.74
C TYR A 213 19.19 9.50 1.23
N LEU A 214 19.11 10.29 0.16
CA LEU A 214 17.88 10.51 -0.61
C LEU A 214 18.03 9.77 -1.95
N TYR A 215 17.10 8.87 -2.23
CA TYR A 215 16.98 8.15 -3.50
C TYR A 215 15.68 8.57 -4.19
N ASN A 216 15.70 8.86 -5.49
CA ASN A 216 14.49 9.16 -6.24
C ASN A 216 13.98 7.87 -6.91
N ASP A 217 12.85 7.35 -6.44
CA ASP A 217 12.14 6.24 -7.09
C ASP A 217 11.29 6.81 -8.25
N PRO A 218 11.51 6.39 -9.51
CA PRO A 218 10.77 6.92 -10.66
C PRO A 218 9.25 6.70 -10.63
N LYS A 219 8.73 5.86 -9.72
CA LYS A 219 7.30 5.54 -9.59
C LYS A 219 6.67 6.07 -8.30
N LEU A 220 7.46 6.18 -7.23
CA LEU A 220 6.98 6.49 -5.88
C LEU A 220 7.62 7.76 -5.28
N GLY A 221 8.46 8.46 -6.04
CA GLY A 221 9.11 9.69 -5.60
C GLY A 221 10.26 9.45 -4.63
N PHE A 222 10.54 10.44 -3.78
CA PHE A 222 11.74 10.43 -2.96
C PHE A 222 11.64 9.50 -1.75
N ARG A 223 12.71 8.75 -1.56
CA ARG A 223 12.88 7.71 -0.55
C ARG A 223 14.10 8.03 0.31
N ILE A 224 13.86 8.27 1.58
CA ILE A 224 14.86 8.53 2.62
C ILE A 224 15.32 7.17 3.17
N GLY A 225 16.63 7.00 3.41
CA GLY A 225 17.14 5.87 4.18
C GLY A 225 18.40 6.22 4.97
N PHE A 226 18.73 5.41 5.97
CA PHE A 226 19.96 5.59 6.76
C PHE A 226 21.21 5.27 5.94
N SER A 227 22.25 6.10 6.07
CA SER A 227 23.55 5.80 5.46
C SER A 227 24.14 4.51 6.04
N GLN A 228 25.01 3.86 5.27
CA GLN A 228 25.60 2.58 5.69
C GLN A 228 26.39 2.70 7.02
N ASN A 229 26.95 3.88 7.32
CA ASN A 229 27.66 4.12 8.57
C ASN A 229 26.72 4.21 9.77
N VAL A 230 25.58 4.90 9.63
CA VAL A 230 24.56 4.97 10.67
C VAL A 230 23.90 3.61 10.85
N LYS A 231 23.62 2.90 9.75
CA LYS A 231 23.08 1.54 9.81
C LYS A 231 24.03 0.58 10.54
N ARG A 232 25.34 0.60 10.24
CA ARG A 232 26.32 -0.22 10.98
C ARG A 232 26.37 0.11 12.47
N LYS A 233 26.25 1.39 12.86
CA LYS A 233 26.14 1.77 14.27
C LYS A 233 24.87 1.19 14.91
N LEU A 234 23.73 1.33 14.24
CA LEU A 234 22.44 0.78 14.68
C LEU A 234 22.42 -0.75 14.77
N ASP A 235 23.08 -1.45 13.85
CA ASP A 235 23.22 -2.91 13.83
C ASP A 235 24.29 -3.41 14.84
N SER A 236 25.10 -2.51 15.40
CA SER A 236 26.11 -2.79 16.45
C SER A 236 25.64 -2.47 17.88
N CYS A 237 24.40 -2.00 18.02
CA CYS A 237 23.63 -1.88 19.26
C CYS A 237 22.50 -2.95 19.31
#